data_AF-A0A7K2NFB0-F1
#
_entry.id   AF-A0A7K2NFB0-F1
#
_cell.length_a   1.000
_cell.length_b   1.000
_cell.length_c   1.000
_cell.angle_alpha   90.00
_cell.angle_beta   90.00
_cell.angle_gamma   90.00
#
_symmetry.space_group_name_H-M   'P 1'
#
loop_
_entity.id
_entity.type
_entity.pdbx_description
1 polymer ?
#
loop_
_entity_poly.entity_id
_entity_poly.type
_entity_poly.pdbx_seq_one_letter_code
_entity_poly.pdbx_strand_id
1 'polypeptide(L)'
;MRLSRRVSWFLVAFGVWSWCIWITFVKNLWADGSGLAFDHGHPTAYFWVHLLLAVVSFLLGTAIGVLGLRGLRALRNGTSDRPAASA
;
A
#
# COMPACT_ATOMS: atom_id res chain seq x y z
N MET A 1 14.70 -9.22 -14.11
CA MET A 1 15.12 -9.88 -12.86
C MET A 1 13.87 -10.42 -12.16
N ARG A 2 13.81 -11.71 -11.81
CA ARG A 2 12.65 -12.26 -11.07
C ARG A 2 12.76 -11.88 -9.60
N LEU A 3 11.72 -11.25 -9.05
CA LEU A 3 11.65 -10.92 -7.63
C LEU A 3 11.56 -12.21 -6.82
N SER A 4 12.38 -12.35 -5.77
CA SER A 4 12.31 -13.51 -4.87
C SER A 4 10.92 -13.61 -4.23
N ARG A 5 10.48 -14.84 -3.92
CA ARG A 5 9.20 -15.12 -3.24
C ARG A 5 9.08 -14.35 -1.92
N ARG A 6 10.18 -14.22 -1.17
CA ARG A 6 10.21 -13.48 0.11
C ARG A 6 9.97 -11.98 -0.11
N VAL A 7 10.63 -11.39 -1.12
CA VAL A 7 10.47 -9.98 -1.45
C VAL A 7 9.05 -9.68 -1.96
N SER A 8 8.48 -10.57 -2.77
CA SER A 8 7.10 -10.37 -3.27
C SER A 8 6.08 -10.34 -2.13
N TRP A 9 6.21 -11.24 -1.15
CA TRP A 9 5.39 -11.20 0.07
C TRP A 9 5.62 -9.95 0.91
N PHE A 10 6.87 -9.52 1.04
CA PHE A 10 7.20 -8.27 1.72
C PHE A 10 6.51 -7.07 1.07
N LEU A 11 6.52 -6.96 -0.27
CA LEU A 11 5.84 -5.87 -0.98
C LEU A 11 4.31 -5.88 -0.77
N VAL A 12 3.70 -7.06 -0.75
CA VAL A 12 2.26 -7.19 -0.45
C VAL A 12 1.97 -6.76 0.97
N ALA A 13 2.71 -7.28 1.95
CA ALA A 13 2.53 -6.93 3.36
C ALA A 13 2.76 -5.43 3.59
N PHE A 14 3.77 -4.85 2.94
CA PHE A 14 4.06 -3.43 2.99
C PHE A 14 2.91 -2.60 2.40
N GLY A 15 2.35 -3.00 1.27
CA GLY A 15 1.18 -2.34 0.69
C GLY A 15 -0.04 -2.34 1.61
N VAL A 16 -0.34 -3.50 2.22
CA VAL A 16 -1.45 -3.63 3.19
C VAL A 16 -1.20 -2.80 4.45
N TRP A 17 0.01 -2.83 4.99
CA TRP A 17 0.40 -1.98 6.13
C TRP A 17 0.25 -0.50 5.81
N SER A 18 0.69 -0.08 4.62
CA SER A 18 0.57 1.29 4.13
C SER A 18 -0.90 1.73 4.10
N TRP A 19 -1.82 0.88 3.62
CA TRP A 19 -3.25 1.17 3.69
C TRP A 19 -3.74 1.41 5.11
N CYS A 20 -3.37 0.55 6.07
CA CYS A 20 -3.77 0.71 7.47
C CYS A 20 -3.32 2.06 8.04
N ILE A 21 -2.07 2.47 7.77
CA ILE A 21 -1.51 3.76 8.22
C ILE A 21 -2.31 4.93 7.64
N TRP A 22 -2.46 4.97 6.32
CA TRP A 22 -3.06 6.13 5.65
C TRP A 22 -4.56 6.25 5.91
N ILE A 23 -5.30 5.14 5.98
CA ILE A 23 -6.72 5.16 6.35
C ILE A 23 -6.89 5.68 7.78
N THR A 24 -6.07 5.19 8.71
CA THR A 24 -6.12 5.64 10.12
C THR A 24 -5.76 7.12 10.24
N PHE A 25 -4.73 7.56 9.51
CA PHE A 25 -4.32 8.95 9.48
C PHE A 25 -5.42 9.87 8.94
N VAL A 26 -6.06 9.53 7.81
CA VAL A 26 -7.16 10.33 7.25
C VAL A 26 -8.35 10.39 8.20
N LYS A 27 -8.69 9.28 8.89
CA LYS A 27 -9.72 9.29 9.92
C LYS A 27 -9.38 10.26 11.06
N ASN A 28 -8.14 10.25 11.53
CA ASN A 28 -7.68 11.17 12.58
C ASN A 28 -7.62 12.62 12.09
N LEU A 29 -7.23 12.85 10.85
CA LEU A 29 -7.21 14.19 10.23
C LEU A 29 -8.64 14.76 10.14
N TRP A 30 -9.60 13.93 9.76
CA TRP A 30 -11.01 14.33 9.68
C TRP A 30 -11.65 14.54 11.05
N ALA A 31 -11.23 13.76 12.06
CA ALA A 31 -11.64 13.94 13.45
C ALA A 31 -10.93 15.11 14.15
N ASP A 32 -10.14 15.89 13.40
CA ASP A 32 -9.31 16.99 13.92
C ASP A 32 -8.40 16.58 15.09
N GLY A 33 -7.80 15.39 15.02
CA GLY A 33 -6.98 14.85 16.11
C GLY A 33 -5.77 15.71 16.49
N SER A 34 -5.35 16.65 15.63
CA SER A 34 -4.30 17.63 15.91
C SER A 34 -4.81 19.01 16.32
N GLY A 35 -6.11 19.30 16.15
CA GLY A 35 -6.69 20.64 16.35
C GLY A 35 -6.28 21.69 15.30
N LEU A 36 -5.63 21.27 14.22
CA LEU A 36 -5.13 22.14 13.15
C LEU A 36 -5.88 21.94 11.83
N ALA A 37 -6.69 20.88 11.72
CA ALA A 37 -7.32 20.48 10.47
C ALA A 37 -8.49 21.41 10.13
N PHE A 38 -9.18 21.93 11.15
CA PHE A 38 -10.31 22.83 10.97
C PHE A 38 -10.12 24.11 11.79
N ASP A 39 -10.50 25.23 11.18
CA ASP A 39 -10.61 26.52 11.85
C ASP A 39 -12.04 27.03 11.66
N HIS A 40 -12.77 27.22 12.76
CA HIS A 40 -14.20 27.55 12.75
C HIS A 40 -15.07 26.65 11.84
N GLY A 41 -14.69 25.37 11.69
CA GLY A 41 -15.38 24.40 10.83
C GLY A 41 -14.96 24.44 9.35
N HIS A 42 -14.03 25.33 8.97
CA HIS A 42 -13.46 25.39 7.63
C HIS A 42 -12.13 24.60 7.56
N PRO A 43 -11.92 23.78 6.52
CA PRO A 43 -10.68 23.04 6.36
C PRO A 43 -9.51 24.00 6.09
N THR A 44 -8.44 23.84 6.86
CA THR A 44 -7.24 24.69 6.77
C THR A 44 -6.29 24.21 5.66
N ALA A 45 -5.24 25.00 5.38
CA ALA A 45 -4.16 24.56 4.49
C ALA A 45 -3.47 23.29 5.02
N TYR A 46 -3.35 23.14 6.34
CA TYR A 46 -2.79 21.95 6.98
C TYR A 46 -3.59 20.70 6.58
N PHE A 47 -4.92 20.78 6.63
CA PHE A 47 -5.80 19.69 6.19
C PHE A 47 -5.55 19.29 4.74
N TRP A 48 -5.53 20.25 3.81
CA TRP A 48 -5.38 19.95 2.39
C TRP A 48 -4.02 19.36 2.04
N VAL A 49 -2.94 19.90 2.63
CA VAL A 49 -1.58 19.37 2.41
C VAL A 49 -1.48 17.94 2.91
N HIS A 50 -1.96 17.65 4.12
CA HIS A 50 -1.88 16.33 4.69
C HIS A 50 -2.81 15.33 4.01
N LEU A 51 -4.00 15.75 3.59
CA LEU A 51 -4.91 14.92 2.82
C LEU A 51 -4.29 14.53 1.47
N LEU A 52 -3.70 15.51 0.76
CA LEU A 52 -3.01 15.25 -0.52
C LEU A 52 -1.84 14.26 -0.32
N LEU A 53 -0.99 14.51 0.68
CA LEU A 53 0.12 13.62 1.02
C LEU A 53 -0.37 12.21 1.34
N ALA A 54 -1.44 12.08 2.12
CA ALA A 54 -2.03 10.79 2.46
C ALA A 54 -2.57 10.04 1.24
N VAL A 55 -3.28 10.74 0.34
CA VAL A 55 -3.82 10.15 -0.89
C VAL A 55 -2.70 9.67 -1.81
N VAL A 56 -1.71 10.52 -2.09
CA VAL A 56 -0.57 10.15 -2.95
C VAL A 56 0.17 8.95 -2.36
N SER A 57 0.44 8.98 -1.05
CA SER A 57 1.16 7.90 -0.38
C SER A 57 0.36 6.60 -0.34
N PHE A 58 -0.96 6.67 -0.20
CA PHE A 58 -1.86 5.52 -0.30
C PHE A 58 -1.81 4.90 -1.71
N LEU A 59 -1.82 5.72 -2.76
CA LEU A 59 -1.70 5.23 -4.15
C LEU A 59 -0.34 4.57 -4.39
N LEU A 60 0.76 5.14 -3.87
CA LEU A 60 2.08 4.54 -3.96
C LEU A 60 2.15 3.19 -3.23
N GLY A 61 1.60 3.11 -2.01
CA GLY A 61 1.47 1.85 -1.26
C GLY A 61 0.66 0.79 -2.01
N THR A 62 -0.43 1.21 -2.66
CA THR A 62 -1.26 0.36 -3.52
C THR A 62 -0.46 -0.19 -4.70
N ALA A 63 0.27 0.68 -5.41
CA ALA A 63 1.09 0.28 -6.54
C ALA A 63 2.15 -0.75 -6.11
N ILE A 64 2.81 -0.54 -4.97
CA ILE A 64 3.77 -1.48 -4.39
C ILE A 64 3.11 -2.84 -4.08
N GLY A 65 1.93 -2.83 -3.44
CA GLY A 65 1.18 -4.05 -3.15
C GLY A 65 0.81 -4.82 -4.42
N VAL A 66 0.37 -4.11 -5.48
CA VAL A 66 0.08 -4.70 -6.79
C VAL A 66 1.33 -5.32 -7.43
N LEU A 67 2.49 -4.67 -7.35
CA LEU A 67 3.76 -5.23 -7.83
C LEU A 67 4.13 -6.51 -7.08
N GLY A 68 3.94 -6.55 -5.76
CA GLY A 68 4.10 -7.76 -4.94
C GLY A 68 3.17 -8.90 -5.38
N LEU A 69 1.89 -8.61 -5.61
CA LEU A 69 0.90 -9.58 -6.09
C LEU A 69 1.27 -10.12 -7.48
N ARG A 70 1.74 -9.26 -8.39
CA ARG A 70 2.22 -9.67 -9.72
C ARG A 70 3.45 -10.58 -9.60
N GLY A 71 4.37 -10.28 -8.67
CA GLY A 71 5.51 -11.14 -8.36
C GLY A 71 5.09 -12.53 -7.88
N LEU A 72 4.13 -12.61 -6.95
CA LEU A 72 3.59 -13.88 -6.46
C LEU A 72 2.88 -14.69 -7.56
N ARG A 73 2.08 -14.05 -8.42
CA ARG A 73 1.40 -14.71 -9.55
C ARG A 73 2.39 -15.26 -10.58
N ALA A 74 3.43 -14.50 -10.93
CA ALA A 74 4.47 -14.94 -11.86
C ALA A 74 5.25 -16.16 -11.35
N LEU A 75 5.53 -16.22 -10.04
CA LEU A 75 6.18 -17.38 -9.41
C LEU A 75 5.28 -18.62 -9.42
N ARG A 76 3.97 -18.46 -9.24
CA ARG A 76 3.02 -19.59 -9.28
C ARG A 76 2.96 -20.23 -10.66
N ASN A 77 2.98 -19.44 -11.73
CA ASN A 77 2.92 -19.93 -13.10
C ASN A 77 4.21 -20.64 -13.55
N GLY A 78 5.38 -20.27 -13.01
CA GLY A 78 6.66 -20.91 -13.34
C GLY A 78 6.92 -22.24 -12.61
N THR A 79 6.06 -22.65 -11.67
CA THR A 79 6.22 -23.92 -10.92
C THR A 79 5.53 -25.10 -11.63
N SER A 80 4.63 -24.81 -12.58
CA SER A 80 3.88 -25.81 -13.36
C SER A 80 4.69 -26.46 -14.48
N ASP A 81 5.92 -26.03 -14.70
CA ASP A 81 6.76 -26.41 -15.85
C ASP A 81 7.88 -27.40 -15.47
N ARG A 82 7.71 -28.17 -14.38
CA ARG A 82 8.62 -29.28 -14.06
C ARG A 82 8.01 -30.55 -14.66
N PRO A 83 8.52 -31.08 -15.78
CA PRO A 83 8.10 -32.38 -16.26
C PRO A 83 8.42 -33.39 -15.16
N ALA A 84 7.45 -34.22 -14.82
CA ALA A 84 7.68 -35.42 -14.05
C ALA A 84 8.75 -36.24 -14.78
N ALA A 85 10.00 -36.12 -14.35
CA ALA A 85 11.09 -36.93 -14.86
C ALA A 85 10.82 -38.37 -14.41
N SER A 86 10.24 -39.13 -15.34
CA SER A 86 10.49 -40.54 -15.66
C SER A 86 10.95 -41.44 -14.51
N ALA A 87 10.02 -42.30 -14.08
CA ALA A 87 10.30 -43.57 -13.42
C ALA A 87 11.08 -44.54 -14.32
#